data_AF-A0A0F8X5L4-F1
#
_entry.id   AF-A0A0F8X5L4-F1
#
_cell.length_a   1.000
_cell.length_b   1.000
_cell.length_c   1.000
_cell.angle_alpha   90.00
_cell.angle_beta   90.00
_cell.angle_gamma   90.00
#
_symmetry.space_group_name_H-M   'P 1'
#
loop_
_entity.id
_entity.type
_entity.pdbx_description
1 polymer ?
#
loop_
_entity_poly.entity_id
_entity_poly.type
_entity_poly.pdbx_seq_one_letter_code
_entity_poly.pdbx_strand_id
1 'polypeptide(L)'
;MKLEQLIILLPCHSLEDFTLRRSTDEAEQLLCAWSSLWHPALLADAQVVPGWRPAEDPPEDLAGHLVTLPDCCKELLPADWLETAEASGACVLHGMQDRRQMVAAALEHLDEPDAKVDPEIVADFHA
;
A
#
# COMPACT_ATOMS: atom_id res chain seq x y z
N MET A 1 6.69 2.84 -13.87
CA MET A 1 7.33 3.98 -13.18
C MET A 1 8.37 3.46 -12.21
N LYS A 2 9.30 4.31 -11.73
CA LYS A 2 10.14 3.99 -10.56
C LYS A 2 9.42 4.43 -9.29
N LEU A 3 9.21 3.50 -8.36
CA LEU A 3 8.66 3.80 -7.05
C LEU A 3 9.72 4.45 -6.15
N GLU A 4 9.29 5.36 -5.28
CA GLU A 4 10.15 6.04 -4.30
C GLU A 4 9.74 5.73 -2.87
N GLN A 5 8.44 5.46 -2.64
CA GLN A 5 7.89 5.15 -1.33
C GLN A 5 6.82 4.05 -1.43
N LEU A 6 6.75 3.21 -0.39
CA LEU A 6 5.74 2.17 -0.23
C LEU A 6 5.06 2.41 1.12
N ILE A 7 3.78 2.81 1.13
CA ILE A 7 3.08 3.16 2.37
C ILE A 7 1.68 2.56 2.47
N ILE A 8 1.28 2.21 3.69
CA ILE A 8 -0.12 1.96 4.06
C ILE A 8 -0.67 3.15 4.85
N LEU A 9 -1.92 3.52 4.61
CA LEU A 9 -2.66 4.39 5.52
C LEU A 9 -3.31 3.57 6.63
N LEU A 10 -3.07 3.97 7.88
CA LEU A 10 -3.67 3.31 9.05
C LEU A 10 -4.66 4.25 9.78
N PRO A 11 -5.77 3.70 10.30
CA PRO A 11 -6.78 4.46 11.03
C PRO A 11 -6.34 4.68 12.50
N CYS A 12 -5.24 5.39 12.69
CA CYS A 12 -4.69 5.78 13.98
C CYS A 12 -3.70 6.94 13.84
N HIS A 13 -3.58 7.78 14.87
CA HIS A 13 -2.53 8.79 14.96
C HIS A 13 -1.15 8.17 15.28
N SER A 14 -1.13 7.17 16.17
CA SER A 14 0.05 6.39 16.53
C SER A 14 -0.28 4.90 16.56
N LEU A 15 0.73 4.03 16.45
CA LEU A 15 0.53 2.58 16.61
C LEU A 15 0.06 2.22 18.04
N GLU A 16 0.33 3.05 19.04
CA GLU A 16 -0.16 2.85 20.41
C GLU A 16 -1.69 3.01 20.48
N ASP A 17 -2.25 3.84 19.62
CA ASP A 17 -3.69 4.11 19.51
C ASP A 17 -4.40 3.16 18.54
N PHE A 18 -3.67 2.26 17.88
CA PHE A 18 -4.25 1.35 16.90
C PHE A 18 -5.15 0.31 17.57
N THR A 19 -6.47 0.51 17.46
CA THR A 19 -7.44 -0.43 18.02
C THR A 19 -7.38 -1.81 17.35
N LEU A 20 -7.33 -2.86 18.18
CA LEU A 20 -7.42 -4.25 17.74
C LEU A 20 -8.88 -4.77 17.73
N ARG A 21 -9.84 -3.98 18.22
CA ARG A 21 -11.27 -4.33 18.16
C ARG A 21 -11.81 -3.93 16.79
N ARG A 22 -11.72 -4.84 15.83
CA ARG A 22 -12.15 -4.66 14.45
C ARG A 22 -12.99 -5.83 13.97
N SER A 23 -13.77 -5.62 12.91
CA SER A 23 -14.41 -6.74 12.24
C SER A 23 -13.35 -7.66 11.59
N THR A 24 -13.73 -8.90 11.30
CA THR A 24 -12.85 -9.82 10.56
C THR A 24 -12.45 -9.24 9.21
N ASP A 25 -13.41 -8.67 8.48
CA ASP A 25 -13.19 -8.11 7.16
C ASP A 25 -12.22 -6.91 7.19
N GLU A 26 -12.36 -6.00 8.16
CA GLU A 26 -11.43 -4.88 8.32
C GLU A 26 -10.03 -5.36 8.69
N ALA A 27 -9.93 -6.30 9.63
CA ALA A 27 -8.64 -6.84 10.06
C ALA A 27 -7.93 -7.57 8.91
N GLU A 28 -8.67 -8.34 8.11
CA GLU A 28 -8.17 -9.00 6.91
C GLU A 28 -7.69 -7.98 5.88
N GLN A 29 -8.50 -6.95 5.57
CA GLN A 29 -8.12 -5.93 4.60
C GLN A 29 -6.84 -5.20 5.00
N LEU A 30 -6.73 -4.80 6.27
CA LEU A 30 -5.55 -4.12 6.81
C LEU A 30 -4.30 -5.00 6.69
N LEU A 31 -4.42 -6.29 7.00
CA LEU A 31 -3.32 -7.25 6.87
C LEU A 31 -2.94 -7.48 5.41
N CYS A 32 -3.92 -7.64 4.51
CA CYS A 32 -3.69 -7.81 3.08
C CYS A 32 -2.98 -6.58 2.50
N ALA A 33 -3.46 -5.37 2.81
CA ALA A 33 -2.86 -4.12 2.38
C ALA A 33 -1.42 -3.95 2.89
N TRP A 34 -1.18 -4.25 4.17
CA TRP A 34 0.17 -4.17 4.72
C TRP A 34 1.11 -5.18 4.05
N SER A 35 0.69 -6.45 3.99
CA SER A 35 1.52 -7.54 3.50
C SER A 35 1.74 -7.50 1.99
N SER A 36 0.86 -6.90 1.19
CA SER A 36 1.08 -6.77 -0.26
C SER A 36 2.28 -5.89 -0.61
N LEU A 37 2.57 -4.85 0.20
CA LEU A 37 3.70 -3.94 -0.01
C LEU A 37 5.07 -4.63 0.14
N TRP A 38 5.12 -5.78 0.79
CA TRP A 38 6.35 -6.56 1.00
C TRP A 38 6.72 -7.45 -0.19
N HIS A 39 6.02 -7.36 -1.30
CA HIS A 39 6.33 -8.15 -2.48
C HIS A 39 7.77 -7.84 -2.97
N PRO A 40 8.61 -8.86 -3.25
CA PRO A 40 10.03 -8.64 -3.54
C PRO A 40 10.29 -7.66 -4.70
N ALA A 41 9.49 -7.69 -5.76
CA ALA A 41 9.64 -6.76 -6.89
C ALA A 41 9.39 -5.30 -6.50
N LEU A 42 8.44 -5.02 -5.59
CA LEU A 42 8.18 -3.67 -5.10
C LEU A 42 9.37 -3.15 -4.27
N LEU A 43 9.91 -4.01 -3.40
CA LEU A 43 11.08 -3.70 -2.59
C LEU A 43 12.33 -3.45 -3.46
N ALA A 44 12.52 -4.26 -4.50
CA ALA A 44 13.65 -4.13 -5.42
C ALA A 44 13.56 -2.85 -6.27
N ASP A 45 12.34 -2.44 -6.65
CA ASP A 45 12.14 -1.20 -7.41
C ASP A 45 12.29 0.05 -6.54
N ALA A 46 11.59 0.09 -5.41
CA ALA A 46 11.54 1.26 -4.54
C ALA A 46 12.80 1.43 -3.68
N GLN A 47 13.51 0.34 -3.39
CA GLN A 47 14.69 0.30 -2.50
C GLN A 47 14.44 0.91 -1.11
N VAL A 48 13.20 0.81 -0.63
CA VAL A 48 12.76 1.27 0.70
C VAL A 48 11.97 0.16 1.40
N VAL A 49 11.88 0.26 2.72
CA VAL A 49 11.04 -0.63 3.53
C VAL A 49 9.61 -0.06 3.57
N PRO A 50 8.56 -0.89 3.42
CA PRO A 50 7.19 -0.42 3.57
C PRO A 50 6.96 0.29 4.91
N GLY A 51 6.39 1.48 4.84
CA GLY A 51 6.04 2.31 5.99
C GLY A 51 4.54 2.42 6.18
N TRP A 52 4.14 3.08 7.25
CA TRP A 52 2.75 3.46 7.47
C TRP A 52 2.64 4.97 7.73
N ARG A 53 1.47 5.54 7.43
CA ARG A 53 1.13 6.92 7.75
C ARG A 53 -0.26 6.99 8.40
N PRO A 54 -0.50 7.92 9.33
CA PRO A 54 -1.84 8.19 9.84
C PRO A 54 -2.77 8.58 8.70
N ALA A 55 -3.96 7.99 8.64
CA ALA A 55 -4.98 8.41 7.67
C ALA A 55 -5.50 9.84 7.97
N GLU A 56 -5.41 10.30 9.22
CA GLU A 56 -5.81 11.65 9.65
C GLU A 56 -4.80 12.74 9.24
N ASP A 57 -3.55 12.35 8.96
CA ASP A 57 -2.46 13.24 8.52
C ASP A 57 -1.72 12.60 7.33
N PRO A 58 -2.42 12.42 6.19
CA PRO A 58 -1.87 11.74 5.05
C PRO A 58 -0.83 12.63 4.34
N PRO A 59 0.16 12.06 3.64
CA PRO A 59 1.15 12.87 2.91
C PRO A 59 0.51 13.69 1.79
N GLU A 60 1.08 14.87 1.53
CA GLU A 60 0.62 15.77 0.44
C GLU A 60 1.38 15.55 -0.88
N ASP A 61 2.68 15.25 -0.81
CA ASP A 61 3.51 14.92 -1.97
C ASP A 61 3.61 13.39 -2.13
N LEU A 62 2.96 12.87 -3.16
CA LEU A 62 2.79 11.43 -3.39
C LEU A 62 3.34 10.99 -4.74
N ALA A 63 4.07 11.86 -5.45
CA ALA A 63 4.73 11.47 -6.69
C ALA A 63 5.63 10.24 -6.43
N GLY A 64 5.50 9.20 -7.27
CA GLY A 64 6.27 7.96 -7.12
C GLY A 64 5.91 7.12 -5.89
N HIS A 65 4.84 7.44 -5.16
CA HIS A 65 4.38 6.62 -4.04
C HIS A 65 3.45 5.50 -4.51
N LEU A 66 3.65 4.30 -3.95
CA LEU A 66 2.62 3.26 -3.91
C LEU A 66 1.94 3.31 -2.54
N VAL A 67 0.65 3.61 -2.53
CA VAL A 67 -0.16 3.74 -1.32
C VAL A 67 -1.24 2.67 -1.30
N THR A 68 -1.31 1.84 -0.26
CA THR A 68 -2.51 1.03 0.01
C THR A 68 -3.45 1.79 0.94
N LEU A 69 -4.70 1.96 0.51
CA LEU A 69 -5.77 2.67 1.22
C LEU A 69 -6.88 1.68 1.62
N PRO A 70 -6.85 1.14 2.85
CA PRO A 70 -7.94 0.36 3.43
C PRO A 70 -9.23 1.18 3.54
N ASP A 71 -10.39 0.52 3.42
CA ASP A 71 -11.68 1.21 3.40
C ASP A 71 -11.98 1.94 4.71
N CYS A 72 -11.57 1.36 5.85
CA CYS A 72 -11.71 1.98 7.17
C CYS A 72 -10.91 3.29 7.35
N CYS A 73 -10.03 3.65 6.41
CA CYS A 73 -9.29 4.92 6.44
C CYS A 73 -9.96 6.02 5.61
N LYS A 74 -10.88 5.68 4.69
CA LYS A 74 -11.44 6.64 3.71
C LYS A 74 -12.13 7.83 4.37
N GLU A 75 -12.87 7.58 5.44
CA GLU A 75 -13.60 8.63 6.17
C GLU A 75 -12.68 9.56 6.99
N LEU A 76 -11.42 9.18 7.17
CA LEU A 76 -10.43 9.97 7.91
C LEU A 76 -9.64 10.93 7.01
N LEU A 77 -9.72 10.75 5.69
CA LEU A 77 -8.97 11.53 4.72
C LEU A 77 -9.67 12.86 4.38
N PRO A 78 -8.92 13.89 3.95
CA PRO A 78 -9.47 15.03 3.24
C PRO A 78 -10.26 14.55 2.01
N ALA A 79 -11.39 15.21 1.72
CA ALA A 79 -12.35 14.76 0.71
C ALA A 79 -11.77 14.67 -0.72
N ASP A 80 -10.79 15.51 -1.04
CA ASP A 80 -10.10 15.62 -2.32
C ASP A 80 -8.74 14.90 -2.34
N TRP A 81 -8.36 14.22 -1.26
CA TRP A 81 -7.03 13.63 -1.13
C TRP A 81 -6.76 12.56 -2.20
N LEU A 82 -7.73 11.68 -2.46
CA LEU A 82 -7.57 10.61 -3.45
C LEU A 82 -7.38 11.17 -4.87
N GLU A 83 -8.22 12.14 -5.26
CA GLU A 83 -8.10 12.81 -6.56
C GLU A 83 -6.75 13.54 -6.70
N THR A 84 -6.31 14.20 -5.63
CA THR A 84 -5.03 14.91 -5.60
C THR A 84 -3.85 13.94 -5.67
N ALA A 85 -3.92 12.81 -4.97
CA ALA A 85 -2.90 11.76 -4.98
C ALA A 85 -2.72 11.20 -6.39
N GLU A 86 -3.82 10.80 -7.04
CA GLU A 86 -3.79 10.28 -8.41
C GLU A 86 -3.28 11.33 -9.41
N ALA A 87 -3.72 12.59 -9.28
CA ALA A 87 -3.23 13.69 -10.11
C ALA A 87 -1.73 13.98 -9.95
N SER A 88 -1.17 13.70 -8.78
CA SER A 88 0.28 13.84 -8.49
C SER A 88 1.14 12.71 -9.06
N GLY A 89 0.51 11.67 -9.62
CA GLY A 89 1.20 10.48 -10.16
C GLY A 89 1.44 9.38 -9.13
N ALA A 90 0.77 9.42 -7.98
CA ALA A 90 0.76 8.33 -7.01
C ALA A 90 -0.01 7.12 -7.55
N CYS A 91 0.43 5.92 -7.18
CA CYS A 91 -0.36 4.71 -7.32
C CYS A 91 -1.12 4.46 -6.01
N VAL A 92 -2.44 4.65 -6.01
CA VAL A 92 -3.28 4.40 -4.82
C VAL A 92 -4.13 3.15 -5.03
N LEU A 93 -3.86 2.11 -4.25
CA LEU A 93 -4.62 0.86 -4.24
C LEU A 93 -5.75 0.95 -3.21
N HIS A 94 -7.01 1.03 -3.67
CA HIS A 94 -8.18 1.14 -2.81
C HIS A 94 -9.35 0.27 -3.31
N GLY A 95 -10.31 -0.04 -2.42
CA GLY A 95 -11.49 -0.83 -2.77
C GLY A 95 -11.18 -2.30 -3.10
N MET A 96 -10.07 -2.83 -2.57
CA MET A 96 -9.65 -4.21 -2.70
C MET A 96 -9.68 -4.90 -1.34
N GLN A 97 -10.01 -6.18 -1.32
CA GLN A 97 -10.03 -7.00 -0.09
C GLN A 97 -8.98 -8.12 -0.11
N ASP A 98 -8.58 -8.56 -1.30
CA ASP A 98 -7.70 -9.71 -1.48
C ASP A 98 -6.24 -9.28 -1.71
N ARG A 99 -5.30 -9.89 -0.98
CA ARG A 99 -3.87 -9.62 -1.10
C ARG A 99 -3.34 -9.89 -2.51
N ARG A 100 -3.82 -10.92 -3.22
CA ARG A 100 -3.32 -11.24 -4.58
C ARG A 100 -3.75 -10.17 -5.56
N GLN A 101 -4.99 -9.67 -5.44
CA GLN A 101 -5.47 -8.53 -6.23
C GLN A 101 -4.63 -7.27 -5.97
N MET A 102 -4.33 -6.96 -4.70
CA MET A 102 -3.48 -5.82 -4.35
C MET A 102 -2.05 -5.96 -4.92
N VAL A 103 -1.44 -7.15 -4.82
CA VAL A 103 -0.13 -7.41 -5.41
C VAL A 103 -0.18 -7.27 -6.93
N ALA A 104 -1.16 -7.88 -7.60
CA ALA A 104 -1.29 -7.78 -9.05
C ALA A 104 -1.41 -6.32 -9.50
N ALA A 105 -2.30 -5.55 -8.86
CA ALA A 105 -2.47 -4.13 -9.15
C ALA A 105 -1.20 -3.32 -8.88
N ALA A 106 -0.46 -3.62 -7.80
CA ALA A 106 0.82 -2.97 -7.52
C ALA A 106 1.86 -3.23 -8.62
N LEU A 107 1.95 -4.48 -9.09
CA LEU A 107 2.94 -4.90 -10.09
C LEU A 107 2.67 -4.31 -11.47
N GLU A 108 1.40 -4.04 -11.82
CA GLU A 108 1.02 -3.35 -13.07
C GLU A 108 1.63 -1.94 -13.19
N HIS A 109 2.08 -1.34 -12.08
CA HIS A 109 2.69 0.00 -12.07
C HIS A 109 4.21 -0.01 -12.24
N LEU A 110 4.84 -1.19 -12.19
CA LEU A 110 6.26 -1.37 -12.45
C LEU A 110 6.51 -1.51 -13.95
N ASP A 111 7.55 -0.87 -14.47
CA ASP A 111 7.90 -1.00 -15.91
C ASP A 111 8.44 -2.40 -16.24
N GLU A 112 9.13 -3.04 -15.28
CA GLU A 112 9.74 -4.37 -15.42
C GLU A 112 9.67 -5.16 -14.10
N PRO A 113 8.48 -5.67 -13.71
CA PRO A 113 8.28 -6.33 -12.41
C PRO A 113 9.13 -7.61 -12.25
N ASP A 114 9.39 -8.33 -13.34
CA ASP A 114 10.09 -9.62 -13.32
C ASP A 114 11.61 -9.51 -13.57
N ALA A 115 12.11 -8.33 -13.98
CA ALA A 115 13.51 -8.21 -14.40
C ALA A 115 14.50 -8.13 -13.23
N LYS A 116 14.02 -7.86 -12.00
CA LYS A 116 14.86 -7.44 -10.88
C LYS A 116 15.00 -8.46 -9.74
N VAL A 117 14.18 -9.52 -9.72
CA VAL A 117 14.13 -10.45 -8.57
C VAL A 117 14.03 -11.90 -9.04
N ASP A 118 14.74 -12.79 -8.33
CA ASP A 118 14.69 -14.23 -8.57
C ASP A 118 13.24 -14.77 -8.42
N PRO A 119 12.70 -15.49 -9.42
CA PRO A 119 11.37 -16.09 -9.34
C PRO A 119 11.18 -17.03 -8.15
N GLU A 120 12.23 -17.69 -7.65
CA GLU A 120 12.13 -18.54 -6.45
C GLU A 120 11.85 -17.70 -5.19
N ILE A 121 12.49 -16.54 -5.05
CA ILE A 121 12.23 -15.60 -3.94
C ILE A 121 10.80 -15.05 -4.01
N VAL A 122 10.31 -14.76 -5.23
CA VAL A 122 8.92 -14.32 -5.42
C VAL A 122 7.94 -15.44 -5.06
N ALA A 123 8.23 -16.68 -5.45
CA ALA A 123 7.37 -17.82 -5.12
C ALA A 123 7.30 -18.06 -3.60
N ASP A 124 8.42 -17.97 -2.89
CA ASP A 124 8.50 -18.12 -1.43
C ASP A 124 7.65 -17.08 -0.68
N PHE A 125 7.52 -15.86 -1.21
CA PHE A 125 6.66 -14.82 -0.63
C PHE A 125 5.15 -15.19 -0.64
N HIS A 126 4.76 -16.08 -1.55
CA HIS A 126 3.39 -16.55 -1.73
C HIS A 126 3.10 -17.91 -1.07
N ALA A 127 4.13 -18.61 -0.57
CA ALA A 127 4.03 -19.89 0.12
C ALA A 127 3.41 -19.77 1.52
#